data_AF-A0A7C2KZR4-F1
#
_entry.id   AF-A0A7C2KZR4-F1
#
_cell.length_a   1.000
_cell.length_b   1.000
_cell.length_c   1.000
_cell.angle_alpha   90.00
_cell.angle_beta   90.00
_cell.angle_gamma   90.00
#
_symmetry.space_group_name_H-M   'P 1'
#
loop_
_entity.id
_entity.type
_entity.pdbx_description
1 polymer ?
#
loop_
_entity_poly.entity_id
_entity_poly.type
_entity_poly.pdbx_seq_one_letter_code
_entity_poly.pdbx_strand_id
1 'polypeptide(L)'
;MASFKIFFMADIHNSELVFRRFLSVPKHYDVDIMILSGDLTGKAIIPIVDLGGGRYQYSFRGKSNIVDGPEELERAKSELMNSGIYPYVCTRDEVEELKNDPEKVDKLFSKLITREYREMGLDDRGAYPQGQAGNSHARER
;
A
#
# COMPACT_ATOMS: atom_id res chain seq x y z
N MET A 1 4.86 -26.30 -29.39
CA MET A 1 3.70 -25.50 -28.93
C MET A 1 4.25 -24.30 -28.17
N ALA A 2 3.71 -23.10 -28.39
CA ALA A 2 4.04 -21.96 -27.54
C ALA A 2 3.51 -22.22 -26.11
N SER A 3 4.32 -21.95 -25.09
CA SER A 3 3.92 -22.09 -23.70
C SER A 3 3.26 -20.80 -23.22
N PHE A 4 2.05 -20.90 -22.67
CA PHE A 4 1.39 -19.78 -22.01
C PHE A 4 1.82 -19.70 -20.54
N LYS A 5 2.26 -18.53 -20.07
CA LYS A 5 2.85 -18.33 -18.75
C LYS A 5 2.05 -17.32 -17.94
N ILE A 6 1.64 -17.74 -16.75
CA ILE A 6 0.88 -16.91 -15.81
C ILE A 6 1.73 -16.71 -14.56
N PHE A 7 1.81 -15.46 -14.11
CA PHE A 7 2.29 -15.13 -12.76
C PHE A 7 1.11 -14.85 -11.85
N PHE A 8 1.02 -15.57 -10.74
CA PHE A 8 -0.06 -15.44 -9.77
C PHE A 8 0.49 -15.07 -8.39
N MET A 9 -0.10 -14.06 -7.76
CA MET A 9 0.19 -13.63 -6.40
C MET A 9 -1.13 -13.33 -5.67
N ALA A 10 -1.19 -13.65 -4.38
CA ALA A 10 -2.34 -13.35 -3.54
C ALA A 10 -1.90 -12.81 -2.17
N ASP A 11 -2.84 -12.15 -1.48
CA ASP A 11 -2.72 -11.74 -0.06
C ASP A 11 -1.49 -10.87 0.23
N ILE A 12 -1.32 -9.80 -0.56
CA ILE A 12 -0.19 -8.88 -0.35
C ILE A 12 -0.34 -8.02 0.91
N HIS A 13 -1.56 -7.95 1.46
CA HIS A 13 -1.93 -7.20 2.65
C HIS A 13 -1.36 -5.77 2.72
N ASN A 14 -1.59 -4.97 1.66
CA ASN A 14 -1.09 -3.59 1.53
C ASN A 14 0.45 -3.43 1.62
N SER A 15 1.24 -4.50 1.50
CA SER A 15 2.71 -4.35 1.49
C SER A 15 3.18 -3.66 0.22
N GLU A 16 3.57 -2.40 0.35
CA GLU A 16 4.06 -1.60 -0.79
C GLU A 16 5.30 -2.24 -1.44
N LEU A 17 6.16 -2.86 -0.64
CA LEU A 17 7.31 -3.61 -1.13
C LEU A 17 6.90 -4.79 -2.01
N VAL A 18 5.93 -5.58 -1.57
CA VAL A 18 5.45 -6.74 -2.33
C VAL A 18 4.72 -6.29 -3.59
N PHE A 19 3.93 -5.23 -3.52
CA PHE A 19 3.27 -4.64 -4.69
C PHE A 19 4.29 -4.16 -5.73
N ARG A 20 5.34 -3.43 -5.34
CA ARG A 20 6.43 -3.04 -6.25
C ARG A 20 7.13 -4.25 -6.88
N ARG A 21 7.31 -5.35 -6.13
CA ARG A 21 7.86 -6.61 -6.65
C ARG A 21 6.93 -7.24 -7.69
N PHE A 22 5.64 -7.28 -7.41
CA PHE A 22 4.62 -7.74 -8.38
C PHE A 22 4.76 -6.95 -9.69
N LEU A 23 4.76 -5.61 -9.63
CA LEU A 23 4.93 -4.75 -10.82
C LEU A 23 6.26 -4.95 -11.55
N SER A 24 7.29 -5.47 -10.89
CA SER A 24 8.59 -5.73 -11.51
C SER A 24 8.67 -7.04 -12.29
N VAL A 25 7.70 -7.95 -12.14
CA VAL A 25 7.70 -9.30 -12.73
C VAL A 25 7.99 -9.28 -14.24
N PRO A 26 7.36 -8.44 -15.09
CA PRO A 26 7.60 -8.44 -16.53
C PRO A 26 9.03 -8.07 -16.93
N LYS A 27 9.80 -7.43 -16.03
CA LYS A 27 11.21 -7.09 -16.28
C LYS A 27 12.14 -8.29 -16.11
N HIS A 28 11.69 -9.32 -15.39
CA HIS A 28 12.51 -10.48 -15.02
C HIS A 28 12.00 -11.77 -15.62
N TYR A 29 10.70 -11.84 -15.91
CA TYR A 29 10.02 -13.02 -16.43
C TYR A 29 9.17 -12.63 -17.63
N ASP A 30 9.36 -13.35 -18.72
CA ASP A 30 8.47 -13.33 -19.88
C ASP A 30 7.17 -14.04 -19.50
N VAL A 31 6.14 -13.27 -19.11
CA VAL A 31 4.82 -13.76 -18.68
C VAL A 31 3.74 -13.11 -19.54
N ASP A 32 2.73 -13.88 -19.92
CA ASP A 32 1.62 -13.39 -20.74
C ASP A 32 0.57 -12.66 -19.90
N ILE A 33 0.33 -13.17 -18.68
CA ILE A 33 -0.66 -12.62 -17.75
C ILE A 33 -0.10 -12.59 -16.33
N MET A 34 -0.41 -11.49 -15.62
CA MET A 34 -0.21 -11.37 -14.19
C MET A 34 -1.56 -11.25 -13.47
N ILE A 35 -1.73 -12.01 -12.40
CA ILE A 35 -2.93 -12.00 -11.58
C ILE A 35 -2.52 -11.67 -10.15
N LEU A 36 -3.10 -10.59 -9.62
CA LEU A 36 -3.06 -10.24 -8.20
C LEU A 36 -4.46 -10.45 -7.63
N SER A 37 -4.57 -11.30 -6.61
CA SER A 37 -5.85 -11.66 -5.98
C SER A 37 -5.76 -11.63 -4.45
N GLY A 38 -6.82 -12.04 -3.77
CA GLY A 38 -6.87 -12.12 -2.30
C GLY A 38 -7.00 -10.76 -1.61
N ASP A 39 -6.64 -10.73 -0.33
CA ASP A 39 -6.75 -9.55 0.51
C ASP A 39 -5.62 -8.55 0.22
N LEU A 40 -6.01 -7.41 -0.33
CA LEU A 40 -5.10 -6.29 -0.62
C LEU A 40 -5.06 -5.29 0.54
N THR A 41 -5.93 -5.41 1.54
CA THR A 41 -6.00 -4.49 2.69
C THR A 41 -4.89 -4.75 3.69
N GLY A 42 -4.46 -3.69 4.37
CA GLY A 42 -3.43 -3.75 5.39
C GLY A 42 -3.93 -4.39 6.67
N LYS A 43 -3.01 -4.77 7.55
CA LYS A 43 -3.33 -5.56 8.73
C LYS A 43 -3.84 -4.74 9.90
N ALA A 44 -3.35 -3.52 10.04
CA ALA A 44 -3.63 -2.66 11.18
C ALA A 44 -3.30 -1.20 10.87
N ILE A 45 -3.87 -0.31 11.68
CA ILE A 45 -3.41 1.07 11.81
C ILE A 45 -2.41 1.11 12.95
N ILE A 46 -1.25 1.72 12.73
CA ILE A 46 -0.34 2.09 13.81
C ILE A 46 -0.36 3.61 13.96
N PRO A 47 -0.80 4.14 15.12
CA PRO A 47 -0.69 5.55 15.41
C PRO A 47 0.78 5.94 15.58
N ILE A 48 1.17 7.01 14.91
CA ILE A 48 2.42 7.74 15.12
C ILE A 48 2.05 9.01 15.87
N VAL A 49 2.29 9.01 17.17
CA VAL A 49 1.91 10.12 18.06
C VAL A 49 2.92 11.25 17.92
N ASP A 50 2.45 12.43 17.53
CA ASP A 50 3.23 13.66 17.57
C ASP A 50 3.39 14.12 19.02
N LEU A 51 4.64 14.17 19.50
CA LEU A 51 4.99 14.62 20.84
C LEU A 51 5.31 16.12 20.90
N GLY A 52 5.22 16.82 19.78
CA GLY A 52 5.64 18.21 19.61
C GLY A 52 7.14 18.34 19.33
N GLY A 53 7.54 19.52 18.86
CA GLY A 53 8.95 19.82 18.57
C GLY A 53 9.57 18.97 17.46
N GLY A 54 8.74 18.37 16.59
CA GLY A 54 9.20 17.49 15.51
C GLY A 54 9.54 16.07 15.97
N ARG A 55 9.14 15.66 17.18
CA ARG A 55 9.38 14.32 17.71
C ARG A 55 8.12 13.46 17.61
N TYR A 56 8.29 12.22 17.16
CA TYR A 56 7.18 11.28 16.96
C TYR A 56 7.44 9.95 17.67
N GLN A 57 6.39 9.33 18.20
CA GLN A 57 6.47 8.03 18.88
C GLN A 57 5.48 7.02 18.28
N TYR A 58 5.93 5.78 18.07
CA TYR A 58 5.07 4.69 17.62
C TYR A 58 5.54 3.34 18.17
N SER A 59 4.63 2.37 18.26
CA SER A 59 4.96 0.99 18.66
C SER A 59 4.87 0.07 17.46
N PHE A 60 5.96 -0.62 17.13
CA PHE A 60 5.99 -1.57 16.02
C PHE A 60 6.87 -2.77 16.38
N ARG A 61 6.39 -3.98 16.06
CA ARG A 61 7.08 -5.26 16.36
C ARG A 61 7.50 -5.40 17.82
N GLY A 62 6.64 -4.96 18.74
CA GLY A 62 6.88 -5.03 20.19
C GLY A 62 7.91 -4.02 20.72
N LYS A 63 8.33 -3.05 19.91
CA LYS A 63 9.27 -1.99 20.31
C LYS A 63 8.61 -0.62 20.22
N SER A 64 8.80 0.20 21.24
CA SER A 64 8.52 1.63 21.18
C SER A 64 9.68 2.31 20.46
N ASN A 65 9.38 3.02 19.37
CA ASN A 65 10.32 3.79 18.59
C ASN A 65 10.02 5.28 18.80
N ILE A 66 11.07 6.09 18.83
CA ILE A 66 11.00 7.55 18.81
C ILE A 66 11.85 8.01 17.63
N VAL A 67 11.31 8.91 16.82
CA VAL A 67 12.00 9.48 15.67
C VAL A 67 11.93 11.00 15.74
N ASP A 68 12.99 11.66 15.27
CA ASP A 68 13.12 13.11 15.31
C ASP A 68 13.18 13.68 13.88
N GLY A 69 12.30 14.64 13.61
CA GLY A 69 12.22 15.36 12.36
C GLY A 69 11.44 14.65 11.24
N PRO A 70 11.17 15.38 10.14
CA PRO A 70 10.34 14.90 9.05
C PRO A 70 10.99 13.74 8.27
N GLU A 71 12.32 13.72 8.14
CA GLU A 71 13.02 12.68 7.37
C GLU A 71 12.91 11.31 8.04
N GLU A 72 13.12 11.24 9.35
CA GLU A 72 12.97 9.97 10.09
C GLU A 72 11.52 9.54 10.19
N LEU A 73 10.57 10.49 10.29
CA LEU A 73 9.15 10.20 10.21
C LEU A 73 8.78 9.53 8.88
N GLU A 74 9.25 10.04 7.74
CA GLU A 74 8.97 9.45 6.43
C GLU A 74 9.62 8.07 6.27
N ARG A 75 10.81 7.85 6.84
CA ARG A 75 11.42 6.51 6.93
C ARG A 75 10.56 5.54 7.74
N ALA A 76 10.06 5.96 8.89
CA ALA A 76 9.19 5.14 9.73
C ALA A 76 7.87 4.79 9.02
N LYS A 77 7.22 5.77 8.37
CA LYS A 77 6.01 5.53 7.55
C LYS A 77 6.29 4.51 6.45
N SER A 78 7.40 4.68 5.74
CA SER A 78 7.82 3.78 4.67
C SER A 78 8.07 2.35 5.19
N GLU A 79 8.69 2.18 6.37
CA GLU A 79 8.88 0.85 6.98
C GLU A 79 7.54 0.17 7.29
N LEU A 80 6.60 0.93 7.86
CA LEU A 80 5.26 0.45 8.20
C LEU A 80 4.48 0.05 6.94
N MET A 81 4.49 0.90 5.91
CA MET A 81 3.84 0.62 4.61
C MET A 81 4.43 -0.60 3.91
N ASN A 82 5.76 -0.75 3.91
CA ASN A 82 6.41 -1.94 3.37
C ASN A 82 6.00 -3.22 4.12
N SER A 83 5.57 -3.10 5.39
CA SER A 83 5.09 -4.20 6.22
C SER A 83 3.57 -4.42 6.16
N GLY A 84 2.84 -3.65 5.34
CA GLY A 84 1.39 -3.76 5.20
C GLY A 84 0.60 -3.11 6.35
N ILE A 85 1.21 -2.15 7.05
CA ILE A 85 0.60 -1.39 8.15
C ILE A 85 0.29 0.03 7.66
N TYR A 86 -0.89 0.54 7.98
CA TYR A 86 -1.26 1.93 7.73
C TYR A 86 -0.69 2.85 8.82
N PRO A 87 0.31 3.70 8.52
CA PRO A 87 0.76 4.71 9.46
C PRO A 87 -0.28 5.85 9.56
N TYR A 88 -0.59 6.26 10.79
CA TYR A 88 -1.50 7.38 11.04
C TYR A 88 -0.87 8.37 12.02
N VAL A 89 -0.43 9.52 11.51
CA VAL A 89 0.12 10.59 12.36
C VAL A 89 -1.04 11.27 13.08
N CYS A 90 -0.95 11.36 14.40
CA CYS A 90 -2.04 11.86 15.25
C CYS A 90 -1.51 12.42 16.57
N THR A 91 -2.38 13.10 17.30
CA THR A 91 -2.11 13.53 18.67
C THR A 91 -2.45 12.42 19.68
N ARG A 92 -2.00 12.57 20.93
CA ARG A 92 -2.39 11.64 22.00
C ARG A 92 -3.89 11.63 22.24
N ASP A 93 -4.54 12.79 22.17
CA ASP A 93 -5.98 12.91 22.40
C ASP A 93 -6.77 12.20 21.31
N GLU A 94 -6.35 12.32 20.05
CA GLU A 94 -6.96 11.58 18.93
C GLU A 94 -6.84 10.06 19.09
N VAL A 95 -5.70 9.58 19.62
CA VAL A 95 -5.53 8.14 19.90
C VAL A 95 -6.51 7.68 20.97
N GLU A 96 -6.69 8.44 22.05
CA GLU A 96 -7.65 8.10 23.09
C GLU A 96 -9.10 8.18 22.60
N GLU A 97 -9.43 9.14 21.74
CA GLU A 97 -10.74 9.18 21.08
C GLU A 97 -10.99 7.94 20.23
N LEU A 98 -10.02 7.55 19.39
CA LEU A 98 -10.14 6.39 18.52
C LEU A 98 -10.25 5.08 19.32
N LYS A 99 -9.52 4.95 20.43
CA LYS A 99 -9.61 3.77 21.31
C LYS A 99 -11.00 3.58 21.92
N ASN A 100 -11.70 4.67 22.18
CA ASN A 100 -13.01 4.65 22.82
C ASN A 100 -14.18 4.59 21.82
N ASP A 101 -13.91 4.65 20.51
CA ASP A 101 -14.92 4.72 19.47
C ASP A 101 -14.57 3.78 18.30
N PRO A 102 -15.05 2.52 18.34
CA PRO A 102 -14.82 1.54 17.28
C PRO A 102 -15.33 2.00 15.90
N GLU A 103 -16.43 2.77 15.84
CA GLU A 103 -16.94 3.26 14.56
C GLU A 103 -16.00 4.27 13.92
N LYS A 104 -15.35 5.13 14.72
CA LYS A 104 -14.32 6.05 14.20
C LYS A 104 -13.11 5.27 13.66
N VAL A 105 -12.73 4.17 14.31
CA VAL A 105 -11.64 3.30 13.83
C VAL A 105 -12.02 2.68 12.48
N ASP A 106 -13.22 2.13 12.33
CA ASP A 106 -13.68 1.52 11.08
C ASP A 106 -13.75 2.55 9.93
N LYS A 107 -14.24 3.75 10.22
CA LYS A 107 -14.26 4.86 9.25
C LYS A 107 -12.85 5.28 8.84
N LEU A 108 -11.93 5.37 9.80
CA LEU A 108 -10.53 5.68 9.53
C LEU A 108 -9.88 4.57 8.68
N PHE A 109 -10.12 3.31 9.01
CA PHE A 109 -9.60 2.16 8.28
C PHE A 109 -10.06 2.18 6.82
N SER A 110 -11.36 2.36 6.59
CA SER A 110 -11.95 2.46 5.25
C SER A 110 -11.35 3.61 4.44
N LYS A 111 -11.13 4.77 5.09
CA LYS A 111 -10.50 5.93 4.46
C LYS A 111 -9.05 5.64 4.05
N LEU A 112 -8.29 4.97 4.92
CA LEU A 112 -6.89 4.62 4.65
C LEU A 112 -6.77 3.58 3.52
N ILE A 113 -7.61 2.53 3.53
CA ILE A 113 -7.69 1.57 2.41
C ILE A 113 -7.93 2.29 1.09
N THR A 114 -8.97 3.14 1.05
CA THR A 114 -9.35 3.86 -0.17
C THR A 114 -8.23 4.76 -0.68
N ARG A 115 -7.52 5.44 0.25
CA ARG A 115 -6.36 6.27 -0.10
C ARG A 115 -5.25 5.41 -0.71
N GLU A 116 -4.86 4.32 -0.06
CA GLU A 116 -3.75 3.49 -0.54
C GLU A 116 -4.08 2.81 -1.87
N TYR A 117 -5.32 2.36 -2.09
CA TYR A 117 -5.72 1.81 -3.38
C TYR A 117 -5.58 2.83 -4.50
N ARG A 118 -5.90 4.09 -4.24
CA ARG A 118 -5.68 5.17 -5.21
C ARG A 118 -4.19 5.39 -5.50
N GLU A 119 -3.34 5.41 -4.47
CA GLU A 119 -1.88 5.54 -4.64
C GLU A 119 -1.30 4.36 -5.43
N MET A 120 -1.82 3.15 -5.22
CA MET A 120 -1.44 1.95 -5.97
C MET A 120 -2.04 1.89 -7.39
N GLY A 121 -2.93 2.82 -7.77
CA GLY A 121 -3.62 2.80 -9.05
C GLY A 121 -4.67 1.69 -9.19
N LEU A 122 -5.19 1.20 -8.06
CA LEU A 122 -6.23 0.17 -7.96
C LEU A 122 -7.65 0.76 -7.85
N ASP A 123 -7.79 2.09 -7.92
CA ASP A 123 -9.10 2.73 -8.01
C ASP A 123 -9.71 2.60 -9.43
N ASP A 124 -11.00 2.90 -9.57
CA ASP A 124 -11.76 2.76 -10.83
C ASP A 124 -11.16 3.52 -12.04
N ARG A 125 -10.11 4.34 -11.82
CA ARG A 125 -9.42 5.09 -12.86
C ARG A 125 -8.11 4.45 -13.34
N GLY A 126 -7.58 3.46 -12.63
CA GLY A 126 -6.26 2.85 -12.91
C GLY A 126 -6.28 1.42 -13.48
N ALA A 127 -7.42 0.72 -13.45
CA ALA A 127 -7.50 -0.69 -13.83
C ALA A 127 -7.54 -0.98 -15.34
N TYR A 128 -7.65 0.04 -16.20
CA TYR A 128 -7.50 -0.12 -17.65
C TYR A 128 -6.15 0.45 -18.09
N PRO A 129 -5.21 -0.38 -18.58
CA PRO A 129 -4.15 0.14 -19.41
C PRO A 129 -4.83 0.81 -20.60
N GLN A 130 -4.67 2.13 -20.72
CA GLN A 130 -4.83 2.81 -22.00
C GLN A 130 -3.94 2.02 -22.96
N GLY A 131 -4.56 1.21 -23.81
CA GLY A 131 -3.86 0.29 -24.68
C GLY A 131 -2.71 1.03 -25.35
N GLN A 132 -1.51 0.46 -25.27
CA GLN A 132 -0.55 0.73 -26.32
C GLN A 132 -1.28 0.40 -27.61
N ALA A 133 -1.67 1.44 -28.35
CA ALA A 133 -2.18 1.30 -29.70
C ALA A 133 -1.09 0.55 -30.45
N GLY A 134 -1.30 -0.76 -30.59
CA GLY A 134 -0.44 -1.61 -31.38
C GLY A 134 -0.33 -0.94 -32.73
N ASN A 135 0.90 -0.62 -33.11
CA ASN A 135 1.21 -0.29 -34.48
C ASN A 135 1.08 -1.59 -35.29
N SER A 136 -0.16 -2.02 -35.53
CA SER A 136 -0.48 -3.13 -36.42
C SER A 136 -0.53 -2.58 -37.84
N HIS A 137 0.59 -2.70 -38.52
CA HIS A 137 0.56 -2.94 -39.95
C HIS A 137 -0.32 -4.16 -40.24
N ALA A 138 -1.57 -3.90 -40.65
CA ALA A 138 -2.40 -4.80 -41.44
C ALA A 138 -3.67 -4.06 -41.89
N ARG A 139 -3.56 -3.32 -43.00
CA ARG A 139 -4.68 -3.20 -43.93
C ARG A 139 -4.16 -3.58 -45.30
N GLU A 140 -4.32 -4.86 -45.63
CA GLU A 140 -4.48 -5.30 -47.01
C GLU A 140 -5.80 -4.72 -47.53
N ARG A 141 -5.73 -3.77 -48.46
CA ARG A 141 -6.41 -3.76 -49.77
C ARG A 141 -5.70 -2.75 -50.67
#